data_AF-A0A1F4ELX6-F1
#
_entry.id   AF-A0A1F4ELX6-F1
#
_cell.length_a   1.000
_cell.length_b   1.000
_cell.length_c   1.000
_cell.angle_alpha   90.00
_cell.angle_beta   90.00
_cell.angle_gamma   90.00
#
_symmetry.space_group_name_H-M   'P 1'
#
loop_
_entity.id
_entity.type
_entity.pdbx_description
1 polymer ?
#
loop_
_entity_poly.entity_id
_entity_poly.type
_entity_poly.pdbx_seq_one_letter_code
_entity_poly.pdbx_strand_id
1 'polypeptide(L)' 'MLSCKDVSKLLSDRLDRQLGLMERVRLRMHLVMCTGCSRVERQLGFLREAFSGFVKPTDRE' A
#
# COMPACT_ATOMS: atom_id res chain seq x y z
N MET A 1 10.94 -15.57 5.39
CA MET A 1 9.76 -15.10 6.14
C MET A 1 9.81 -13.58 6.17
N LEU A 2 8.83 -12.89 5.57
CA LEU A 2 8.67 -11.45 5.79
C LEU A 2 7.97 -11.27 7.16
N SER A 3 8.56 -10.50 8.05
CA SER A 3 7.88 -10.14 9.31
C SER A 3 6.86 -9.03 9.05
N CYS A 4 5.86 -8.94 9.91
CA CYS A 4 4.86 -7.86 9.86
C CYS A 4 5.51 -6.46 9.83
N LYS A 5 6.68 -6.31 10.47
CA LYS A 5 7.47 -5.06 10.46
C LYS A 5 8.02 -4.72 9.06
N ASP A 6 8.56 -5.71 8.33
CA ASP A 6 9.03 -5.52 6.96
C ASP A 6 7.88 -5.20 6.01
N VAL A 7 6.73 -5.83 6.22
CA VAL A 7 5.50 -5.61 5.43
C VAL A 7 4.96 -4.21 5.67
N SER A 8 4.91 -3.75 6.92
CA SER A 8 4.55 -2.36 7.25
C SER A 8 5.52 -1.37 6.62
N LYS A 9 6.83 -1.67 6.61
CA LYS A 9 7.83 -0.84 5.96
C LYS A 9 7.60 -0.78 4.44
N LEU A 10 7.36 -1.91 3.79
CA LEU A 10 7.02 -2.00 2.36
C LEU A 10 5.68 -1.31 2.04
N LEU A 11 4.70 -1.33 2.95
CA LEU A 11 3.44 -0.62 2.79
C LEU A 11 3.65 0.90 2.80
N SER A 12 4.43 1.42 3.75
CA SER A 12 4.84 2.83 3.76
C SER A 12 5.64 3.19 2.51
N ASP A 13 6.55 2.31 2.13
CA ASP A 13 7.40 2.49 0.95
C ASP A 13 6.58 2.53 -0.35
N ARG A 14 5.47 1.79 -0.44
CA ARG A 14 4.50 1.84 -1.55
C ARG A 14 3.80 3.20 -1.69
N LEU A 15 3.69 3.95 -0.60
CA LEU A 15 3.08 5.29 -0.60
C LEU A 15 4.08 6.34 -1.11
N ASP A 16 5.36 6.18 -0.80
CA ASP A 16 6.42 7.11 -1.16
C ASP A 16 7.00 6.81 -2.56
N ARG A 17 7.23 5.53 -2.87
CA ARG A 17 7.78 5.05 -4.15
C ARG A 17 7.02 3.87 -4.74
N GLN A 18 7.22 3.62 -6.03
CA GLN A 18 6.72 2.40 -6.66
C GLN A 18 7.54 1.19 -6.20
N LEU A 19 6.89 0.27 -5.48
CA LEU A 19 7.44 -1.05 -5.18
C LEU A 19 7.76 -1.83 -6.46
N GLY A 20 8.87 -2.57 -6.46
CA GLY A 20 9.17 -3.53 -7.51
C GLY A 20 8.13 -4.65 -7.58
N LEU A 21 8.01 -5.28 -8.76
CA LEU A 21 7.04 -6.35 -9.00
C LEU A 21 7.18 -7.51 -8.00
N MET A 22 8.42 -7.90 -7.69
CA MET A 22 8.71 -8.97 -6.73
C MET A 22 8.39 -8.63 -5.29
N GLU A 23 8.55 -7.37 -4.90
CA GLU A 23 8.17 -6.88 -3.56
C GLU A 23 6.65 -6.85 -3.42
N ARG A 24 5.94 -6.44 -4.47
CA ARG A 24 4.48 -6.43 -4.51
C ARG A 24 3.88 -7.84 -4.38
N VAL A 25 4.46 -8.84 -5.05
CA VAL A 25 4.02 -10.24 -4.93
C VAL A 25 4.26 -10.79 -3.52
N ARG A 26 5.46 -10.55 -2.95
CA ARG A 26 5.78 -10.96 -1.57
C ARG A 26 4.87 -10.30 -0.54
N LEU A 27 4.58 -9.01 -0.71
CA LEU A 27 3.63 -8.27 0.12
C LEU A 27 2.25 -8.94 0.06
N ARG A 28 1.72 -9.19 -1.14
CA ARG A 28 0.40 -9.82 -1.32
C ARG A 28 0.30 -11.19 -0.65
N MET A 29 1.30 -12.04 -0.81
CA MET A 29 1.33 -13.35 -0.15
C MET A 29 1.23 -13.21 1.37
N HIS A 30 1.97 -12.26 1.97
CA HIS A 30 1.88 -12.04 3.41
C HIS A 30 0.54 -11.46 3.84
N LEU A 31 -0.04 -10.54 3.07
CA LEU A 31 -1.34 -9.94 3.38
C LEU A 31 -2.47 -10.98 3.37
N VAL A 32 -2.37 -12.02 2.54
CA VAL A 32 -3.33 -13.13 2.54
C VAL A 32 -3.20 -13.98 3.81
N MET A 33 -2.00 -14.12 4.36
CA MET A 33 -1.74 -14.91 5.58
C MET A 33 -1.89 -14.10 6.88
N CYS A 34 -1.77 -12.77 6.81
CA CYS A 34 -1.84 -11.87 7.96
C CYS A 34 -2.97 -10.84 7.80
N THR A 35 -4.07 -11.09 8.51
CA THR A 35 -5.24 -10.20 8.51
C THR A 35 -4.91 -8.80 9.02
N GLY A 36 -3.99 -8.67 9.98
CA GLY A 36 -3.56 -7.37 10.52
C GLY A 36 -2.95 -6.48 9.45
N CYS A 37 -1.97 -6.99 8.71
CA CYS A 37 -1.37 -6.26 7.60
C CYS A 37 -2.38 -6.02 6.46
N SER A 38 -3.27 -6.98 6.16
CA SER A 38 -4.34 -6.79 5.15
C SER A 38 -5.28 -5.63 5.48
N ARG A 39 -5.61 -5.46 6.77
CA ARG A 39 -6.47 -4.35 7.22
C ARG A 39 -5.78 -3.01 7.05
N VAL A 40 -4.49 -2.93 7.38
CA VAL A 40 -3.68 -1.72 7.19
C VAL A 40 -3.55 -1.39 5.70
N GLU A 41 -3.29 -2.36 4.83
CA GLU A 41 -3.26 -2.13 3.38
C GLU A 41 -4.57 -1.51 2.88
N ARG A 42 -5.71 -2.09 3.29
CA ARG A 42 -7.03 -1.56 2.91
C ARG A 42 -7.26 -0.16 3.45
N GLN A 43 -6.85 0.13 4.68
CA GLN A 43 -6.99 1.46 5.26
C GLN A 43 -6.13 2.50 4.51
N LEU A 44 -4.91 2.15 4.15
CA LEU A 44 -4.04 3.01 3.34
C LEU A 44 -4.59 3.20 1.92
N GLY A 45 -5.16 2.15 1.31
CA GLY A 45 -5.85 2.23 0.03
C GLY A 45 -7.06 3.16 0.08
N PHE A 46 -7.88 3.03 1.12
CA PHE A 46 -9.03 3.91 1.35
C PHE A 46 -8.60 5.37 1.56
N LEU A 47 -7.57 5.61 2.37
CA LEU A 47 -7.02 6.95 2.55
C LEU A 47 -6.51 7.52 1.22
N ARG A 48 -5.78 6.72 0.43
CA ARG A 48 -5.31 7.14 -0.89
C ARG A 48 -6.46 7.49 -1.82
N GLU A 49 -7.51 6.67 -1.87
CA GLU A 49 -8.69 6.92 -2.70
C GLU A 49 -9.44 8.17 -2.24
N ALA A 50 -9.65 8.34 -0.93
CA ALA A 50 -10.25 9.53 -0.36
C ALA A 50 -9.44 10.78 -0.73
N PHE A 51 -8.11 10.76 -0.53
CA PHE A 51 -7.22 11.86 -0.90
C PHE A 51 -7.13 12.07 -2.41
N SER A 52 -7.20 11.02 -3.24
CA SER A 52 -7.26 11.14 -4.70
C SER A 52 -8.57 11.77 -5.17
N GLY A 53 -9.67 11.64 -4.41
CA GLY A 53 -10.90 12.41 -4.65
C GLY A 53 -10.79 13.88 -4.25
N PHE A 54 -9.95 14.21 -3.26
CA PHE A 54 -9.63 15.59 -2.88
C PHE A 54 -8.63 16.27 -3.82
N VAL A 55 -7.69 15.51 -4.37
CA VAL A 55 -6.87 15.94 -5.51
C VAL A 55 -7.74 15.84 -6.76
N LYS A 56 -8.62 16.83 -6.98
CA LYS A 56 -9.03 17.14 -8.34
C LYS A 56 -7.72 17.22 -9.15
N PRO A 57 -7.57 16.51 -10.29
CA PRO A 57 -6.56 16.91 -11.24
C PRO A 57 -6.84 18.38 -11.50
N THR A 58 -5.95 19.26 -11.04
CA THR A 58 -5.95 20.63 -11.51
C THR A 58 -5.79 20.48 -13.00
N ASP A 59 -6.86 20.86 -13.68
CA ASP A 59 -6.91 21.25 -15.07
C ASP A 59 -5.51 21.70 -15.51
N ARG A 60 -4.85 20.86 -16.29
CA ARG A 60 -3.69 21.25 -17.07
C ARG A 60 -4.08 20.98 -18.51
N GLU A 61 -4.31 22.11 -19.17
CA GLU A 61 -4.43 22.42 -20.61
C GLU A 61 -5.74 22.11 -21.35
#